data_AF-A0A660PR97-F1
#
_entry.id   AF-A0A660PR97-F1
#
_cell.length_a   1.000
_cell.length_b   1.000
_cell.length_c   1.000
_cell.angle_alpha   90.00
_cell.angle_beta   90.00
_cell.angle_gamma   90.00
#
_symmetry.space_group_name_H-M   'P 1'
#
loop_
_entity.id
_entity.type
_entity.pdbx_description
1 polymer ?
#
loop_
_entity_poly.entity_id
_entity_poly.type
_entity_poly.pdbx_seq_one_letter_code
_entity_poly.pdbx_strand_id
1 'polypeptide(L)'
;MIVLTNCSAQKIEAPKFNADRSFAYLEKQVDFGPRVPGSEESKNCRNYFYEFFDSLNIQIDSQYFSFFDPYSKTELPLVNVIASYKTEKKN
;
A
#
# COMPACT_ATOMS: atom_id res chain seq x y z
N MET A 1 -25.96 13.02 46.51
CA MET A 1 -25.74 12.28 45.25
C MET A 1 -24.70 13.05 44.45
N ILE A 2 -23.43 12.64 44.55
CA ILE A 2 -22.33 13.27 43.80
C ILE A 2 -22.16 12.43 42.54
N VAL A 3 -22.53 12.99 41.38
CA VAL A 3 -22.23 12.37 40.08
C VAL A 3 -20.90 12.93 39.62
N LEU A 4 -19.84 12.15 39.78
CA LEU A 4 -18.54 12.45 39.15
C LEU A 4 -18.61 11.94 37.70
N THR A 5 -18.94 12.83 36.77
CA THR A 5 -18.72 12.60 35.34
C THR A 5 -17.24 12.83 35.03
N ASN A 6 -16.49 11.76 34.83
CA ASN A 6 -15.14 11.84 34.26
C ASN A 6 -15.15 11.19 32.87
N CYS A 7 -15.73 11.90 31.90
CA CYS A 7 -15.57 11.57 30.49
C CYS A 7 -14.37 12.36 29.96
N SER A 8 -13.16 11.93 30.30
CA SER A 8 -11.97 12.40 29.61
C SER A 8 -11.90 11.63 28.30
N ALA A 9 -12.35 12.25 27.20
CA ALA A 9 -12.11 11.73 25.87
C ALA A 9 -10.59 11.77 25.64
N GLN A 10 -9.94 10.62 25.82
CA GLN A 10 -8.50 10.48 25.60
C GLN A 10 -8.20 10.81 24.14
N LYS A 11 -7.58 11.97 23.92
CA LYS A 11 -7.17 12.42 22.59
C LYS A 11 -6.06 11.50 22.12
N ILE A 12 -6.40 10.55 21.25
CA ILE A 12 -5.40 9.69 20.59
C ILE A 12 -4.64 10.57 19.62
N GLU A 13 -3.38 10.88 19.93
CA GLU A 13 -2.52 11.59 18.99
C GLU A 13 -2.13 10.68 17.83
N ALA A 14 -2.35 11.17 16.61
CA ALA A 14 -1.90 10.46 15.41
C ALA A 14 -0.37 10.45 15.36
N PRO A 15 0.25 9.36 14.85
CA PRO A 15 1.68 9.33 14.60
C PRO A 15 2.11 10.47 13.67
N LYS A 16 3.26 11.08 13.94
CA LYS A 16 3.83 12.10 13.06
C LYS A 16 4.27 11.49 11.74
N PHE A 17 3.90 12.12 10.63
CA PHE A 17 4.40 11.76 9.31
C PHE A 17 5.89 12.09 9.18
N ASN A 18 6.66 11.21 8.54
CA ASN A 18 8.08 11.40 8.29
C ASN A 18 8.29 11.61 6.77
N ALA A 19 8.62 12.84 6.38
CA ALA A 19 8.78 13.25 4.99
C ALA A 19 10.00 12.60 4.32
N ASP A 20 11.14 12.57 5.00
CA ASP A 20 12.38 12.01 4.47
C ASP A 20 12.22 10.51 4.16
N ARG A 21 11.59 9.78 5.08
CA ARG A 21 11.28 8.36 4.88
C ARG A 21 10.31 8.16 3.71
N SER A 22 9.31 9.02 3.56
CA SER A 22 8.37 8.96 2.44
C SER A 22 9.04 9.24 1.10
N PHE A 23 9.98 10.18 1.06
CA PHE A 23 10.73 10.51 -0.14
C PHE A 23 11.64 9.36 -0.56
N ALA A 24 12.33 8.72 0.40
CA ALA A 24 13.14 7.53 0.14
C ALA A 24 12.33 6.36 -0.47
N TYR A 25 11.03 6.24 -0.14
CA TYR A 25 10.17 5.25 -0.80
C TYR A 25 9.88 5.59 -2.26
N LEU A 26 9.83 6.88 -2.63
CA LEU A 26 9.66 7.31 -4.02
C LEU A 26 10.95 7.05 -4.81
N GLU A 27 12.10 7.40 -4.25
CA GLU A 27 13.42 7.16 -4.85
C GLU A 27 13.58 5.67 -5.20
N LYS A 28 13.36 4.77 -4.23
CA LYS A 28 13.41 3.32 -4.47
C LYS A 28 12.54 2.86 -5.63
N GLN A 29 11.33 3.42 -5.76
CA GLN A 29 10.44 3.05 -6.87
C GLN A 29 10.98 3.54 -8.22
N VAL A 30 11.57 4.74 -8.25
CA VAL A 30 12.17 5.33 -9.46
C VAL A 30 13.44 4.60 -9.86
N ASP A 31 14.22 4.11 -8.90
CA ASP A 31 15.46 3.36 -9.14
C ASP A 31 15.24 2.04 -9.91
N PHE A 32 14.04 1.45 -9.82
CA PHE A 32 13.69 0.28 -10.65
C PHE A 32 13.55 0.62 -12.13
N GLY A 33 13.38 1.89 -12.51
CA GLY A 33 13.09 2.34 -13.86
C GLY A 33 11.59 2.55 -14.14
N PRO A 34 11.19 2.71 -15.42
CA PRO A 34 9.79 2.88 -15.81
C PRO A 34 8.95 1.62 -15.52
N ARG A 35 7.83 1.76 -14.78
CA ARG A 35 6.97 0.65 -14.36
C ARG A 35 5.92 0.32 -15.42
N VAL A 36 6.37 0.08 -16.65
CA VAL A 36 5.49 -0.25 -17.78
C VAL A 36 4.80 -1.60 -17.51
N PRO A 37 3.47 -1.73 -17.69
CA PRO A 37 2.78 -3.01 -17.52
C PRO A 37 3.45 -4.16 -18.27
N GLY A 38 3.72 -5.26 -17.56
CA GLY A 38 4.39 -6.44 -18.11
C GLY A 38 5.93 -6.39 -18.17
N SER A 39 6.56 -5.26 -17.84
CA SER A 39 8.03 -5.17 -17.81
C SER A 39 8.64 -5.77 -16.53
N GLU A 40 9.93 -6.09 -16.57
CA GLU A 40 10.64 -6.63 -15.39
C GLU A 40 10.78 -5.56 -14.30
N GLU A 41 10.96 -4.29 -14.67
CA GLU A 41 11.01 -3.14 -13.75
C GLU A 41 9.68 -2.99 -12.97
N SER A 42 8.54 -3.16 -13.67
CA SER A 42 7.21 -3.17 -13.03
C SER A 42 7.06 -4.33 -12.05
N LYS A 43 7.53 -5.53 -12.43
CA LYS A 43 7.53 -6.71 -11.56
C LYS A 43 8.45 -6.53 -10.34
N ASN A 44 9.64 -5.96 -10.51
CA ASN A 44 10.58 -5.68 -9.41
C ASN A 44 10.01 -4.65 -8.43
N CYS A 45 9.43 -3.57 -8.94
CA CYS A 45 8.76 -2.57 -8.10
C CYS A 45 7.56 -3.18 -7.34
N ARG A 46 6.82 -4.11 -7.97
CA ARG A 46 5.73 -4.83 -7.30
C ARG A 46 6.24 -5.76 -6.19
N ASN A 47 7.32 -6.49 -6.44
CA ASN A 47 7.95 -7.35 -5.42
C ASN A 47 8.45 -6.52 -4.24
N TYR A 48 9.00 -5.32 -4.48
CA TYR A 48 9.34 -4.38 -3.42
C TYR A 48 8.14 -4.03 -2.53
N PHE A 49 6.95 -3.82 -3.10
CA PHE A 49 5.74 -3.62 -2.28
C PHE A 49 5.37 -4.86 -1.47
N TYR A 50 5.49 -6.05 -2.05
CA TYR A 50 5.24 -7.30 -1.32
C TYR A 50 6.16 -7.44 -0.11
N GLU A 51 7.46 -7.27 -0.31
CA GLU A 51 8.46 -7.31 0.77
C GLU A 51 8.23 -6.21 1.81
N PHE A 52 7.89 -4.99 1.36
CA PHE A 52 7.63 -3.87 2.25
C PHE A 52 6.44 -4.14 3.17
N PHE A 53 5.30 -4.57 2.63
CA PHE A 53 4.11 -4.84 3.44
C PHE A 53 4.26 -6.10 4.29
N ASP A 54 4.98 -7.12 3.80
CA ASP A 54 5.29 -8.34 4.57
C ASP A 54 6.16 -8.00 5.79
N SER A 55 7.15 -7.11 5.63
CA SER A 55 7.97 -6.61 6.74
C SER A 55 7.17 -5.89 7.84
N LEU A 56 5.98 -5.40 7.50
CA LEU A 56 5.05 -4.75 8.42
C LEU A 56 4.00 -5.72 8.99
N ASN A 57 4.06 -7.00 8.65
CA ASN A 57 3.04 -8.02 8.94
C ASN A 57 1.64 -7.59 8.49
N ILE A 58 1.56 -6.89 7.35
CA ILE A 58 0.29 -6.49 6.73
C ILE A 58 -0.17 -7.60 5.80
N GLN A 59 -1.46 -7.91 5.80
CA GLN A 59 -2.02 -8.91 4.90
C GLN A 59 -2.03 -8.37 3.46
N ILE A 60 -1.46 -9.12 2.52
CA ILE A 60 -1.34 -8.72 1.12
C ILE A 60 -2.15 -9.70 0.26
N ASP A 61 -2.93 -9.15 -0.66
CA ASP A 61 -3.57 -9.89 -1.74
C ASP A 61 -3.20 -9.26 -3.09
N SER A 62 -3.21 -10.07 -4.15
CA SER A 62 -2.84 -9.67 -5.49
C SER A 62 -3.91 -10.09 -6.48
N GLN A 63 -4.53 -9.11 -7.13
CA GLN A 63 -5.53 -9.36 -8.16
C GLN A 63 -4.92 -9.18 -9.54
N TYR A 64 -4.76 -10.29 -10.26
CA TYR A 64 -4.23 -10.34 -11.62
C TYR A 64 -5.38 -10.27 -12.64
N PHE A 65 -5.22 -9.43 -13.66
CA PHE A 65 -6.18 -9.32 -14.75
C PHE A 65 -5.50 -8.79 -16.02
N SER A 66 -6.13 -9.06 -17.16
CA SER A 66 -5.71 -8.48 -18.43
C SER A 66 -6.62 -7.33 -18.81
N PHE A 67 -6.04 -6.29 -19.42
CA PHE A 67 -6.78 -5.15 -19.97
C PHE A 67 -6.39 -4.96 -21.43
N PHE A 68 -7.37 -4.98 -22.33
CA PHE A 68 -7.15 -4.64 -23.72
C PHE A 68 -7.10 -3.12 -23.88
N ASP A 69 -5.94 -2.57 -24.21
CA ASP A 69 -5.78 -1.15 -24.43
C ASP A 69 -6.20 -0.76 -25.86
N PRO A 70 -7.26 0.07 -26.03
CA PRO A 70 -7.74 0.47 -27.36
C PRO A 70 -6.75 1.35 -28.12
N TYR A 71 -5.80 2.00 -27.44
CA TYR A 71 -4.83 2.90 -28.07
C TYR A 71 -3.61 2.16 -28.62
N SER A 72 -2.96 1.33 -27.81
CA SER A 72 -1.83 0.51 -28.26
C SER A 72 -2.28 -0.73 -29.05
N LYS A 73 -3.56 -1.12 -28.97
CA LYS A 73 -4.11 -2.37 -29.53
C LYS A 73 -3.40 -3.62 -28.98
N THR A 74 -2.98 -3.55 -27.71
CA THR A 74 -2.30 -4.65 -27.02
C THR A 74 -3.05 -5.04 -25.75
N GLU A 75 -2.88 -6.29 -25.34
CA GLU A 75 -3.37 -6.78 -24.05
C GLU A 75 -2.30 -6.56 -22.98
N LEU A 76 -2.63 -5.76 -21.97
CA LEU A 76 -1.74 -5.40 -20.88
C LEU A 76 -1.98 -6.31 -19.67
N PRO A 77 -0.95 -7.00 -19.13
CA PRO A 77 -1.06 -7.69 -17.87
C PRO A 77 -1.00 -6.68 -16.72
N LEU A 78 -2.07 -6.60 -15.94
CA LEU A 78 -2.21 -5.68 -14.82
C LEU A 78 -2.35 -6.45 -13.51
N VAL A 79 -1.86 -5.82 -12.44
CA VAL A 79 -1.90 -6.37 -11.09
C VAL A 79 -2.26 -5.28 -10.10
N ASN A 80 -3.35 -5.45 -9.37
CA ASN A 80 -3.63 -4.64 -8.19
C ASN A 80 -2.96 -5.28 -6.97
N VAL A 81 -2.24 -4.49 -6.18
CA VAL A 81 -1.67 -4.89 -4.88
C VAL A 81 -2.57 -4.35 -3.77
N ILE A 82 -3.16 -5.24 -2.98
CA ILE A 82 -4.14 -4.89 -1.95
C ILE A 82 -3.53 -5.21 -0.58
N ALA A 83 -3.19 -4.17 0.18
CA ALA A 83 -2.60 -4.29 1.51
C ALA A 83 -3.65 -3.94 2.58
N SER A 84 -3.95 -4.87 3.49
CA SER A 84 -5.02 -4.77 4.48
C SER A 84 -4.47 -4.85 5.91
N TYR A 85 -4.80 -3.84 6.72
CA TYR A 85 -4.41 -3.76 8.13
C TYR A 85 -5.65 -3.92 9.03
N LYS A 86 -5.57 -4.81 10.03
CA LYS A 86 -6.68 -5.13 10.97
C LYS A 86 -7.97 -5.55 10.25
N THR A 87 -7.90 -6.62 9.46
CA THR A 87 -9.03 -7.21 8.74
C THR A 87 -10.06 -7.90 9.65
N GLU A 88 -9.65 -8.26 10.87
CA GLU A 88 -10.54 -8.77 11.92
C GLU A 88 -11.41 -7.62 12.46
N LYS A 89 -12.69 -7.58 12.06
CA LYS A 89 -13.71 -6.84 12.83
C LYS A 89 -13.83 -7.52 14.19
N LYS A 90 -13.43 -6.84 15.27
CA LYS A 90 -13.97 -7.14 16.59
C LYS A 90 -15.46 -6.80 16.55
N ASN A 91 -16.29 -7.83 16.39
CA ASN A 91 -17.72 -7.74 16.66
C ASN A 91 -17.95 -7.52 18.16
#